data_AF-A0A972UGA2-F1
#
_entry.id   AF-A0A972UGA2-F1
#
_cell.length_a   1.000
_cell.length_b   1.000
_cell.length_c   1.000
_cell.angle_alpha   90.00
_cell.angle_beta   90.00
_cell.angle_gamma   90.00
#
_symmetry.space_group_name_H-M   'P 1'
#
loop_
_entity.id
_entity.type
_entity.pdbx_description
1 polymer ?
#
loop_
_entity_poly.entity_id
_entity_poly.type
_entity_poly.pdbx_seq_one_letter_code
_entity_poly.pdbx_strand_id
1 'polypeptide(L)'
;METGFGSTSMDAIAAEAGVSKRTVYSHFENKETLFAAIMGDMCRIIGGSNPDEPIPDENPELVLNTVGLHILHSVMDPEALDVFRVVLAENA
;
A
#
# COMPACT_ATOMS: atom_id res chain seq x y z
N MET A 1 -15.47 -2.76 -11.03
CA MET A 1 -14.77 -1.71 -10.25
C MET A 1 -15.80 -0.62 -9.95
N GLU A 2 -16.63 -0.77 -8.92
CA GLU A 2 -17.81 0.13 -8.74
C GLU A 2 -18.08 0.63 -7.33
N THR A 3 -17.10 0.62 -6.42
CA THR A 3 -17.16 1.45 -5.21
C THR A 3 -15.83 2.14 -4.99
N GLY A 4 -15.77 3.45 -5.21
CA GLY A 4 -14.63 4.26 -4.79
C GLY A 4 -14.48 4.24 -3.27
N PHE A 5 -13.31 4.64 -2.77
CA PHE A 5 -13.05 4.72 -1.32
C PHE A 5 -14.08 5.63 -0.61
N GLY A 6 -14.53 6.71 -1.26
CA GLY A 6 -15.62 7.55 -0.80
C GLY A 6 -16.95 6.83 -0.53
N SER A 7 -17.37 5.92 -1.41
CA SER A 7 -18.65 5.19 -1.28
C SER A 7 -18.55 3.88 -0.49
N THR A 8 -17.34 3.47 -0.10
CA THR A 8 -17.09 2.25 0.67
C THR A 8 -17.18 2.54 2.17
N SER A 9 -17.89 1.68 2.91
CA SER A 9 -18.00 1.76 4.37
C SER A 9 -17.15 0.67 5.05
N MET A 10 -16.74 0.91 6.29
CA MET A 10 -16.06 -0.08 7.13
C MET A 10 -16.87 -1.38 7.29
N ASP A 11 -18.20 -1.27 7.32
CA ASP A 11 -19.09 -2.44 7.39
C ASP A 11 -19.06 -3.25 6.10
N ALA A 12 -19.01 -2.60 4.94
CA ALA A 12 -18.85 -3.26 3.64
C ALA A 12 -17.48 -3.95 3.55
N ILE A 13 -16.42 -3.31 4.04
CA ILE A 13 -15.07 -3.91 4.12
C ILE A 13 -15.09 -5.17 5.01
N ALA A 14 -15.71 -5.10 6.18
CA ALA A 14 -15.81 -6.25 7.08
C ALA A 14 -16.59 -7.42 6.44
N ALA A 15 -17.68 -7.11 5.74
CA ALA A 15 -18.49 -8.10 5.03
C ALA A 15 -17.71 -8.78 3.91
N GLU A 16 -16.99 -8.01 3.09
CA GLU A 16 -16.18 -8.53 1.98
C GLU A 16 -15.01 -9.37 2.50
N ALA A 17 -14.33 -8.93 3.56
CA ALA A 17 -13.21 -9.65 4.17
C ALA A 17 -13.65 -10.90 4.97
N GLY A 18 -14.95 -11.16 5.10
CA GLY A 18 -15.48 -12.33 5.83
C GLY A 18 -15.22 -12.29 7.33
N VAL A 19 -15.00 -11.10 7.91
CA VAL A 19 -14.69 -10.90 9.33
C VAL A 19 -15.81 -10.15 10.04
N SER A 20 -15.86 -10.27 11.38
CA SER A 20 -16.86 -9.53 12.15
C SER A 20 -16.55 -8.03 12.13
N LYS A 21 -17.59 -7.18 12.21
CA LYS A 21 -17.42 -5.73 12.40
C LYS A 21 -16.49 -5.44 13.59
N ARG A 22 -16.71 -6.12 14.71
CA ARG A 22 -15.88 -5.98 15.92
C ARG A 22 -14.40 -6.23 15.63
N THR A 23 -14.07 -7.20 14.78
CA THR A 23 -12.69 -7.50 14.39
C THR A 23 -12.06 -6.30 13.69
N VAL A 24 -12.67 -5.80 12.60
CA VAL A 24 -12.11 -4.67 11.84
C VAL A 24 -12.01 -3.42 12.71
N TYR A 25 -13.07 -3.07 13.44
CA TYR A 25 -13.08 -1.88 14.29
C TYR A 25 -12.14 -1.98 15.50
N SER A 26 -11.71 -3.18 15.90
CA SER A 26 -10.69 -3.33 16.94
C SER A 26 -9.27 -3.06 16.45
N HIS A 27 -9.04 -3.15 15.15
CA HIS A 27 -7.76 -2.84 14.52
C HIS A 27 -7.72 -1.42 13.92
N PHE A 28 -8.84 -0.93 13.40
CA PHE A 28 -8.93 0.35 12.70
C PHE A 28 -10.22 1.10 13.08
N GLU A 29 -10.08 2.32 13.56
CA GLU A 29 -11.23 3.13 14.02
C GLU A 29 -12.14 3.57 12.86
N ASN A 30 -11.54 3.79 11.69
CA ASN A 30 -12.24 4.25 10.48
C ASN A 30 -11.50 3.81 9.20
N LYS A 31 -12.11 4.06 8.04
CA LYS A 31 -11.56 3.65 6.74
C LYS A 31 -10.26 4.36 6.42
N GLU A 32 -10.06 5.59 6.91
CA GLU A 32 -8.86 6.40 6.71
C GLU A 32 -7.65 5.80 7.43
N THR A 33 -7.83 5.32 8.66
CA THR A 33 -6.78 4.63 9.44
C THR A 33 -6.40 3.28 8.81
N LEU A 34 -7.39 2.53 8.33
CA LEU A 34 -7.15 1.30 7.56
C LEU A 34 -6.37 1.59 6.27
N PHE A 35 -6.78 2.63 5.53
CA PHE A 35 -6.12 3.04 4.30
C PHE A 35 -4.67 3.47 4.55
N ALA A 36 -4.42 4.28 5.58
CA ALA A 36 -3.08 4.70 5.94
C ALA A 36 -2.17 3.50 6.29
N ALA A 37 -2.71 2.49 6.96
CA ALA A 37 -1.97 1.26 7.24
C ALA A 37 -1.61 0.51 5.95
N ILE A 38 -2.57 0.34 5.03
CA ILE A 38 -2.32 -0.27 3.70
C ILE A 38 -1.25 0.52 2.93
N MET A 39 -1.30 1.86 2.94
CA MET A 39 -0.29 2.70 2.29
C MET A 39 1.07 2.52 2.93
N GLY A 40 1.13 2.45 4.27
CA GLY A 40 2.37 2.18 4.99
C GLY A 40 2.99 0.84 4.62
N ASP A 41 2.17 -0.20 4.44
CA ASP A 41 2.62 -1.53 4.02
C ASP A 41 3.14 -1.51 2.59
N MET A 42 2.43 -0.83 1.68
CA MET A 42 2.86 -0.65 0.29
C MET A 42 4.20 0.10 0.19
N CYS A 43 4.39 1.16 0.98
CA CYS A 43 5.67 1.87 1.05
C CYS A 43 6.83 0.97 1.51
N ARG A 44 6.60 0.03 2.44
CA ARG A 44 7.62 -0.94 2.87
C ARG A 44 7.92 -1.99 1.82
N ILE A 45 6.95 -2.37 1.00
CA ILE A 45 7.17 -3.29 -0.13
C ILE A 45 8.01 -2.58 -1.21
N ILE A 46 7.65 -1.34 -1.57
CA ILE A 46 8.34 -0.57 -2.62
C ILE A 46 9.75 -0.18 -2.17
N GLY A 47 9.90 0.33 -0.94
CA GLY A 47 11.17 0.83 -0.40
C GLY A 47 12.13 -0.25 0.06
N GLY A 48 11.74 -1.53 -0.02
CA GLY A 48 12.47 -2.64 0.58
C GLY A 48 12.06 -2.88 2.03
N SER A 49 12.10 -4.14 2.45
CA SER A 49 11.50 -4.60 3.72
C SER A 49 12.24 -4.13 4.97
N ASN A 50 13.44 -3.55 4.86
CA ASN A 50 14.24 -3.13 6.00
C ASN A 50 15.11 -1.89 5.72
N PRO A 51 14.80 -0.72 6.31
CA PRO A 51 15.59 0.49 6.13
C PRO A 51 16.97 0.44 6.80
N ASP A 52 17.16 -0.49 7.74
CA ASP A 52 18.45 -0.71 8.43
C ASP A 52 19.31 -1.76 7.71
N GLU A 53 18.88 -2.26 6.55
CA GLU A 53 19.67 -3.19 5.76
C GLU A 53 20.97 -2.52 5.30
N PRO A 54 22.15 -3.10 5.58
CA PRO A 54 23.41 -2.53 5.16
C PRO A 54 23.44 -2.40 3.64
N ILE A 55 23.77 -1.20 3.14
CA ILE A 55 24.04 -1.02 1.72
C ILE A 55 25.26 -1.88 1.37
N PRO A 56 25.16 -2.77 0.37
CA PRO A 56 26.30 -3.57 -0.06
C PRO A 56 27.51 -2.69 -0.41
N ASP A 57 28.71 -3.12 -0.02
CA ASP A 57 29.97 -2.51 -0.45
C ASP A 57 30.30 -2.92 -1.90
N GLU A 58 29.40 -2.54 -2.81
CA GLU A 58 29.45 -2.78 -4.24
C GLU A 58 29.54 -1.44 -4.99
N ASN A 59 29.73 -1.51 -6.32
CA ASN A 59 29.69 -0.31 -7.16
C ASN A 59 28.36 0.44 -6.95
N PRO A 60 28.38 1.72 -6.52
CA PRO A 60 27.17 2.49 -6.26
C PRO A 60 26.21 2.57 -7.46
N GLU A 61 26.73 2.59 -8.69
CA GLU A 61 25.92 2.59 -9.91
C GLU A 61 25.14 1.28 -10.07
N LEU A 62 25.74 0.15 -9.71
CA LEU A 62 25.08 -1.15 -9.75
C LEU A 62 23.99 -1.25 -8.68
N VAL A 63 24.29 -0.81 -7.46
CA VAL A 63 23.33 -0.78 -6.35
C VAL A 63 22.15 0.13 -6.66
N LEU A 64 22.41 1.35 -7.15
CA LEU A 64 21.37 2.30 -7.53
C LEU A 64 20.50 1.80 -8.67
N ASN A 65 21.09 1.15 -9.69
CA ASN A 65 20.30 0.55 -10.77
C ASN A 65 19.42 -0.60 -10.26
N THR A 66 19.94 -1.43 -9.34
CA THR A 66 19.21 -2.57 -8.79
C THR A 66 18.02 -2.10 -7.94
N VAL A 67 18.26 -1.17 -7.02
CA VAL A 67 17.21 -0.55 -6.20
C VAL A 67 16.21 0.21 -7.08
N GLY A 68 16.69 0.96 -8.07
CA GLY A 68 15.85 1.70 -9.00
C GLY A 68 14.93 0.80 -9.83
N LEU A 69 15.44 -0.33 -10.35
CA LEU A 69 14.61 -1.31 -11.05
C LEU A 69 13.59 -1.97 -10.13
N HIS A 70 13.98 -2.30 -8.90
CA HIS A 70 13.06 -2.86 -7.91
C HIS A 70 11.89 -1.92 -7.64
N ILE A 71 12.19 -0.65 -7.33
CA ILE A 71 11.16 0.38 -7.13
C ILE A 71 10.30 0.51 -8.38
N LEU A 72 10.91 0.60 -9.57
CA LEU A 72 10.18 0.75 -10.84
C LEU A 72 9.20 -0.40 -11.07
N HIS A 73 9.63 -1.65 -10.89
CA HIS A 73 8.75 -2.81 -11.02
C HIS A 73 7.64 -2.81 -9.97
N SER A 74 7.95 -2.45 -8.73
CA SER A 74 6.97 -2.40 -7.64
C SER A 74 5.90 -1.32 -7.85
N VAL A 75 6.25 -0.13 -8.37
CA VAL A 75 5.28 0.94 -8.63
C VAL A 75 4.54 0.80 -9.95
N MET A 76 5.10 0.05 -10.90
CA MET A 76 4.46 -0.26 -12.19
C MET A 76 3.60 -1.53 -12.13
N ASP A 77 3.57 -2.22 -10.99
CA ASP A 77 2.68 -3.35 -10.77
C ASP A 77 1.21 -2.89 -10.92
N PRO A 78 0.38 -3.59 -11.72
CA PRO A 78 -1.01 -3.21 -11.94
C PRO A 78 -1.83 -3.05 -10.65
N GLU A 79 -1.57 -3.86 -9.62
CA GLU A 79 -2.27 -3.78 -8.33
C GLU A 79 -1.87 -2.52 -7.55
N ALA A 80 -0.57 -2.18 -7.55
CA ALA A 80 -0.08 -0.93 -6.97
C ALA A 80 -0.65 0.32 -7.69
N LEU A 81 -0.77 0.26 -9.02
CA LEU A 81 -1.36 1.33 -9.82
C LEU A 81 -2.85 1.53 -9.54
N ASP A 82 -3.60 0.46 -9.30
CA ASP A 82 -5.02 0.56 -8.94
C ASP A 82 -5.20 1.22 -7.57
N VAL A 83 -4.32 0.91 -6.61
CA VAL A 83 -4.27 1.61 -5.32
C VAL A 83 -3.95 3.10 -5.50
N PHE A 84 -2.94 3.45 -6.31
CA PHE A 84 -2.60 4.85 -6.62
C PHE A 84 -3.75 5.61 -7.27
N ARG A 85 -4.51 4.97 -8.17
CA ARG A 85 -5.69 5.58 -8.81
C ARG A 85 -6.77 5.93 -7.79
N VAL A 86 -6.98 5.08 -6.78
CA VAL A 86 -7.90 5.38 -5.68
C VAL A 86 -7.46 6.63 -4.92
N VAL A 87 -6.18 6.74 -4.56
CA VAL A 87 -5.62 7.94 -3.88
C VAL A 87 -5.83 9.22 -4.70
N LEU A 88 -5.59 9.16 -6.01
CA LEU A 88 -5.69 10.33 -6.90
C LEU A 88 -7.14 10.74 -7.15
N ALA A 89 -8.06 9.78 -7.27
CA ALA A 89 -9.48 10.05 -7.45
C ALA A 89 -10.13 10.74 -6.23
N GLU A 90 -9.53 10.61 -5.05
CA GLU A 90 -10.00 11.22 -3.79
C GLU A 90 -9.52 12.66 -3.58
N ASN A 91 -8.45 13.08 -4.26
CA ASN A 91 -7.84 14.42 -4.14
C ASN A 91 -8.20 15.37 -5.30
N ALA A 92 -9.19 14.99 -6.13
CA ALA A 92 -9.64 15.76 -7.30
C ALA A 92 -10.93 16.53 -7.05
#